data_AF-A0A7C2L9V5-F1
#
_entry.id   AF-A0A7C2L9V5-F1
#
_cell.length_a   1.000
_cell.length_b   1.000
_cell.length_c   1.000
_cell.angle_alpha   90.00
_cell.angle_beta   90.00
_cell.angle_gamma   90.00
#
_symmetry.space_group_name_H-M   'P 1'
#
loop_
_entity.id
_entity.type
_entity.pdbx_description
1 polymer ?
#
loop_
_entity_poly.entity_id
_entity_poly.type
_entity_poly.pdbx_seq_one_letter_code
_entity_poly.pdbx_strand_id
1 'polypeptide(L)'
;AEETFASSCHGAGRVMSRTAAKKGRDINQVRKQLAERGVLVKAASKDGVLEEIPEAYKDVNDVARVVEAAGIARRVARLRPIGVVKG
;
A
#
# COMPACT_ATOMS: atom_id res chain seq x y z
N ALA A 1 -5.53 25.98 1.72
CA ALA A 1 -4.24 26.36 1.10
C ALA A 1 -3.26 26.92 2.13
N GLU A 2 -3.76 27.64 3.14
CA GLU A 2 -2.98 28.27 4.21
C GLU A 2 -1.97 27.36 4.91
N GLU A 3 -2.35 26.14 5.30
CA GLU A 3 -1.46 25.28 6.10
C GLU A 3 -0.36 24.56 5.31
N THR A 4 -0.67 24.11 4.09
CA THR A 4 0.19 23.17 3.34
C THR A 4 0.45 23.58 1.89
N PHE A 5 0.22 24.85 1.54
CA PHE A 5 0.33 25.34 0.16
C PHE A 5 -0.48 24.48 -0.83
N ALA A 6 -1.70 24.13 -0.43
CA ALA A 6 -2.62 23.25 -1.18
C ALA A 6 -2.07 21.84 -1.49
N SER A 7 -1.22 21.31 -0.59
CA SER A 7 -0.66 19.94 -0.70
C SER A 7 -1.29 18.97 0.30
N SER A 8 -1.19 17.67 0.00
CA SER A 8 -1.63 16.58 0.88
C SER A 8 -0.72 15.34 0.73
N CYS A 9 -1.06 14.24 1.41
CA CYS A 9 -0.31 12.99 1.34
C CYS A 9 -0.48 12.28 -0.02
N HIS A 10 0.54 11.53 -0.46
CA HIS A 10 0.50 10.76 -1.71
C HIS A 10 0.13 9.29 -1.52
N GLY A 11 0.06 8.79 -0.28
CA GLY A 11 -0.17 7.38 0.03
C GLY A 11 0.35 6.96 1.40
N ALA A 12 0.43 5.66 1.64
CA ALA A 12 0.76 5.09 2.96
C ALA A 12 2.19 5.41 3.43
N GLY A 13 3.17 5.41 2.53
CA GLY A 13 4.59 5.45 2.90
C GLY A 13 5.08 4.14 3.54
N ARG A 14 6.36 3.83 3.35
CA ARG A 14 6.96 2.56 3.81
C ARG A 14 7.30 2.60 5.29
N VAL A 15 7.18 1.45 5.94
CA VAL A 15 7.71 1.18 7.29
C VAL A 15 8.83 0.14 7.26
N MET A 16 9.03 -0.55 6.13
CA MET A 16 10.13 -1.50 5.92
C MET A 16 10.97 -1.09 4.71
N SER A 17 12.29 -1.31 4.79
CA SER A 17 13.14 -1.29 3.60
C SER A 17 12.74 -2.41 2.63
N ARG A 18 13.11 -2.30 1.35
CA ARG A 18 12.85 -3.35 0.35
C ARG A 18 13.49 -4.68 0.76
N THR A 19 14.74 -4.63 1.25
CA THR A 19 15.45 -5.82 1.73
C THR A 19 14.76 -6.45 2.93
N ALA A 20 14.29 -5.64 3.89
CA ALA A 20 13.55 -6.13 5.04
C ALA A 20 12.20 -6.76 4.65
N ALA A 21 11.51 -6.17 3.68
CA ALA A 21 10.24 -6.68 3.16
C ALA A 21 10.40 -8.10 2.54
N LYS A 22 11.52 -8.35 1.84
CA LYS A 22 11.80 -9.66 1.22
C LYS A 22 12.29 -10.74 2.20
N LYS A 23 12.98 -10.34 3.27
CA LYS A 23 13.75 -11.27 4.11
C LYS A 23 12.86 -12.34 4.76
N GLY A 24 13.15 -13.60 4.45
CA GLY A 24 12.50 -14.76 5.08
C GLY A 24 11.04 -14.99 4.67
N ARG A 25 10.56 -14.36 3.58
CA ARG A 25 9.17 -14.52 3.13
C ARG A 25 9.06 -15.48 1.94
N ASP A 26 8.03 -16.30 1.97
CA ASP A 26 7.62 -17.13 0.83
C ASP A 26 6.60 -16.40 -0.04
N ILE A 27 6.94 -16.21 -1.31
CA ILE A 27 6.05 -15.59 -2.30
C ILE A 27 4.74 -16.37 -2.48
N ASN A 28 4.75 -17.69 -2.37
CA ASN A 28 3.54 -18.48 -2.57
C ASN A 28 2.54 -18.22 -1.44
N GLN A 29 3.03 -18.10 -0.20
CA GLN A 29 2.21 -17.73 0.93
C GLN A 29 1.63 -16.32 0.78
N VAL A 30 2.44 -15.35 0.34
CA VAL A 30 1.97 -13.98 0.07
C VAL A 30 0.88 -13.96 -1.01
N ARG A 31 1.10 -14.67 -2.13
CA ARG A 31 0.09 -14.78 -3.19
C ARG A 31 -1.19 -15.43 -2.71
N LYS A 32 -1.09 -16.50 -1.89
CA LYS A 32 -2.23 -17.17 -1.28
C LYS A 32 -3.03 -16.21 -0.40
N GLN A 33 -2.36 -15.47 0.48
CA GLN A 33 -3.01 -14.48 1.36
C GLN A 33 -3.70 -13.36 0.56
N LEU A 34 -3.10 -12.90 -0.53
CA LEU A 34 -3.72 -11.89 -1.40
C LEU A 34 -4.91 -12.46 -2.17
N ALA A 35 -4.83 -13.71 -2.63
CA ALA A 35 -5.93 -14.40 -3.29
C ALA A 35 -7.10 -14.67 -2.33
N GLU A 36 -6.84 -15.04 -1.08
CA GLU A 36 -7.86 -15.16 -0.02
C GLU A 36 -8.57 -13.83 0.26
N ARG A 37 -7.86 -12.70 0.05
CA ARG A 37 -8.44 -11.36 0.09
C ARG A 37 -9.09 -10.93 -1.23
N GLY A 38 -9.24 -11.83 -2.21
CA GLY A 38 -9.86 -11.56 -3.51
C GLY A 38 -8.99 -10.71 -4.44
N VAL A 39 -7.67 -10.71 -4.26
CA VAL A 39 -6.72 -9.92 -5.08
C VAL A 39 -5.83 -10.85 -5.91
N LEU A 40 -6.01 -10.82 -7.23
CA LEU A 40 -5.15 -11.57 -8.17
C LEU A 40 -3.84 -10.81 -8.43
N VAL A 41 -2.69 -11.46 -8.29
CA VAL A 41 -1.38 -10.82 -8.50
C VAL A 41 -0.63 -11.47 -9.65
N LYS A 42 -0.24 -10.64 -10.63
CA LYS A 42 0.76 -11.00 -11.65
C LYS A 42 1.98 -10.09 -11.52
N ALA A 43 3.17 -10.68 -11.58
CA ALA A 43 4.41 -9.92 -11.50
C ALA A 43 5.50 -10.51 -12.39
N ALA A 44 6.37 -9.66 -12.92
CA ALA A 44 7.51 -10.09 -13.74
C ALA A 44 8.59 -10.83 -12.91
N SER A 45 8.74 -10.47 -11.64
CA SER A 45 9.70 -11.08 -10.72
C SER A 45 9.06 -11.42 -9.38
N LYS A 46 9.72 -12.32 -8.63
CA LYS A 46 9.32 -12.63 -7.25
C LYS A 46 9.50 -11.41 -6.34
N ASP A 47 10.64 -10.74 -6.51
CA ASP A 47 11.01 -9.54 -5.75
C ASP A 47 10.00 -8.41 -5.93
N GLY A 48 9.46 -8.21 -7.13
CA GLY A 48 8.44 -7.19 -7.38
C GLY A 48 7.17 -7.37 -6.54
N VAL A 49 6.83 -8.61 -6.14
CA VAL A 49 5.74 -8.88 -5.20
C VAL A 49 6.20 -8.67 -3.77
N LEU A 50 7.35 -9.26 -3.41
CA LEU A 50 7.84 -9.28 -2.04
C LEU A 50 8.30 -7.91 -1.53
N GLU A 51 8.70 -6.98 -2.41
CA GLU A 51 9.03 -5.61 -1.99
C GLU A 51 7.79 -4.78 -1.65
N GLU A 52 6.61 -5.20 -2.11
CA GLU A 52 5.38 -4.42 -2.15
C GLU A 52 4.24 -5.04 -1.32
N ILE A 53 4.59 -5.96 -0.43
CA ILE A 53 3.63 -6.58 0.48
C ILE A 53 2.93 -5.53 1.37
N PRO A 54 1.67 -5.77 1.77
CA PRO A 54 0.93 -4.81 2.60
C PRO A 54 1.68 -4.39 3.88
N GLU A 55 2.39 -5.32 4.53
CA GLU A 55 3.09 -5.06 5.79
C GLU A 55 4.33 -4.17 5.62
N ALA A 56 4.80 -3.94 4.38
CA ALA A 56 5.90 -3.01 4.14
C ALA A 56 5.48 -1.54 4.23
N TYR A 57 4.17 -1.27 4.31
CA TYR A 57 3.57 0.07 4.30
C TYR A 57 2.78 0.35 5.58
N LYS A 58 2.54 1.64 5.87
CA LYS A 58 1.57 2.04 6.89
C LYS A 58 0.15 1.66 6.46
N ASP A 59 -0.80 1.66 7.39
CA ASP A 59 -2.21 1.64 7.01
C ASP A 59 -2.59 2.96 6.32
N VAL A 60 -2.98 2.88 5.04
CA VAL A 60 -3.40 4.03 4.24
C VAL A 60 -4.68 4.68 4.81
N ASN A 61 -5.53 3.91 5.50
CA ASN A 61 -6.74 4.46 6.12
C ASN A 61 -6.38 5.44 7.24
N ASP A 62 -5.31 5.17 7.99
CA ASP A 62 -4.86 6.07 9.05
C ASP A 62 -4.24 7.34 8.48
N VAL A 63 -3.42 7.23 7.43
CA VAL A 63 -2.89 8.41 6.72
C VAL A 63 -4.03 9.27 6.17
N ALA A 64 -5.02 8.67 5.51
CA ALA A 64 -6.18 9.39 4.99
C ALA A 64 -7.03 10.03 6.11
N ARG A 65 -7.17 9.37 7.26
CA ARG A 65 -7.90 9.89 8.42
C ARG A 65 -7.23 11.12 9.01
N VAL A 66 -5.90 11.12 9.10
CA VAL A 66 -5.14 12.25 9.66
C VAL A 66 -5.28 13.49 8.77
N VAL A 67 -5.12 13.36 7.45
CA VAL A 67 -5.22 14.51 6.55
C VAL A 67 -6.65 15.07 6.46
N GLU A 68 -7.67 14.24 6.64
CA GLU A 68 -9.05 14.72 6.76
C GLU A 68 -9.32 15.39 8.10
N ALA A 69 -8.86 14.82 9.21
CA ALA A 69 -9.01 15.43 10.53
C ALA A 69 -8.29 16.77 10.64
N ALA A 70 -7.17 16.95 9.92
CA ALA A 70 -6.45 18.22 9.79
C ALA A 70 -7.13 19.21 8.82
N GLY A 71 -8.22 18.83 8.14
CA GLY A 71 -8.94 19.72 7.22
C GLY A 71 -8.20 20.03 5.91
N ILE A 72 -7.08 19.36 5.62
CA ILE A 72 -6.25 19.62 4.43
C ILE A 72 -6.62 18.74 3.22
N ALA A 73 -7.49 17.75 3.40
CA ALA A 73 -8.11 16.96 2.32
C ALA A 73 -9.49 16.44 2.74
N ARG A 74 -10.38 16.21 1.78
CA ARG A 74 -11.72 15.63 2.02
C ARG A 74 -11.78 14.21 1.45
N ARG A 75 -12.24 13.21 2.21
CA ARG A 75 -12.50 11.88 1.65
C ARG A 75 -13.67 11.94 0.67
N VAL A 76 -13.54 11.21 -0.44
CA VAL A 76 -14.55 11.16 -1.51
C VAL A 76 -14.98 9.72 -1.77
N ALA A 77 -14.02 8.81 -1.98
CA ALA A 77 -14.27 7.40 -2.20
C ALA A 77 -13.10 6.57 -1.67
N ARG A 78 -13.35 5.28 -1.44
CA ARG A 78 -12.32 4.28 -1.14
C ARG A 78 -12.42 3.14 -2.14
N LEU A 79 -11.29 2.81 -2.75
CA LEU A 79 -11.19 1.70 -3.70
C LEU A 79 -10.57 0.49 -3.01
N ARG A 80 -10.94 -0.71 -3.47
CA ARG A 80 -10.33 -1.99 -3.08
C ARG A 80 -9.80 -2.67 -4.34
N PRO A 81 -8.53 -3.10 -4.38
CA PRO A 81 -8.02 -3.82 -5.54
C PRO A 81 -8.67 -5.19 -5.65
N ILE A 82 -8.89 -5.63 -6.90
CA ILE A 82 -9.28 -7.00 -7.26
C ILE A 82 -8.19 -7.70 -8.08
N GLY A 83 -7.26 -6.92 -8.65
CA GLY A 83 -6.12 -7.41 -9.41
C GLY A 83 -4.98 -6.40 -9.41
N VAL A 84 -3.74 -6.90 -9.38
CA VAL A 84 -2.51 -6.12 -9.40
C VAL A 84 -1.53 -6.73 -10.40
N VAL A 85 -1.00 -5.90 -11.28
CA VAL A 85 0.07 -6.25 -12.22
C VAL A 85 1.30 -5.43 -11.87
N LYS A 86 2.44 -6.09 -11.62
CA LYS A 86 3.70 -5.45 -11.22
C LYS A 86 4.84 -5.79 -12.18
N GLY A 87 5.53 -4.76 -12.66
CA GLY A 87 6.80 -4.89 -13.41
C GLY A 87 7.97 -5.15 -12.48
#